data_AF-A0A3Q0JGX4-F1
#
_entry.id   AF-A0A3Q0JGX4-F1
#
_cell.length_a   1.000
_cell.length_b   1.000
_cell.length_c   1.000
_cell.angle_alpha   90.00
_cell.angle_beta   90.00
_cell.angle_gamma   90.00
#
_symmetry.space_group_name_H-M   'P 1'
#
loop_
_entity.id
_entity.type
_entity.pdbx_description
1 polymer ?
#
loop_
_entity_poly.entity_id
_entity_poly.type
_entity_poly.pdbx_seq_one_letter_code
_entity_poly.pdbx_strand_id
1 'polypeptide(L)'
;MFSNNENKLYLYFLLEIIKKVNKVNTLFQSDQVDPSRLLDDLYDLFYSVISRIVTPSHLSKMKQTDVAHFDFKQYIMPLPCVQFGYEFNKYSSTVSSNILKEIQQNCLNYLVRLGEEIQQRLPANFSLLQKLNSFSPSVATSSNKPDITDIIMHFEKICSDPAEVLSKWNLVQNISGFSTDSTETFWSHVNTIKNSAGDKRYQHILELVLPLLCIPFSNAAVERSFSVMNIIKSKIRNRMSILTTDAILRVRYVCQNECHKFSPTKKMLDKFCSEVVYNTEETNCEILDSFNETLLE
;
A
#
# COMPACT_ATOMS: atom_id res chain seq x y z
N MET A 1 -0.43 6.93 40.64
CA MET A 1 0.45 5.82 40.22
C MET A 1 1.11 6.08 38.86
N PHE A 2 0.46 6.75 37.89
CA PHE A 2 1.05 7.02 36.56
C PHE A 2 1.78 8.37 36.39
N SER A 3 1.61 9.33 37.30
CA SER A 3 2.25 10.67 37.22
C SER A 3 3.65 10.71 37.85
N ASN A 4 4.62 9.97 37.31
CA ASN A 4 6.04 10.14 37.65
C ASN A 4 6.83 10.66 36.44
N ASN A 5 8.01 11.24 36.71
CA ASN A 5 8.85 11.85 35.66
C ASN A 5 9.35 10.80 34.65
N GLU A 6 9.54 9.56 35.09
CA GLU A 6 9.97 8.43 34.26
C GLU A 6 8.96 8.09 33.17
N ASN A 7 7.68 7.90 33.53
CA ASN A 7 6.61 7.66 32.57
C ASN A 7 6.44 8.84 31.63
N LYS A 8 6.61 10.07 32.14
CA LYS A 8 6.53 11.28 31.32
C LYS A 8 7.61 11.28 30.23
N LEU A 9 8.83 10.83 30.52
CA LEU A 9 9.90 10.68 29.52
C LEU A 9 9.53 9.63 28.46
N TYR A 10 9.06 8.45 28.86
CA TYR A 10 8.59 7.45 27.90
C TYR A 10 7.49 8.00 26.98
N LEU A 11 6.54 8.76 27.52
CA LEU A 11 5.47 9.37 26.74
C LEU A 11 5.98 10.42 25.75
N TYR A 12 6.95 11.26 26.13
CA TYR A 12 7.57 12.21 25.18
C TYR A 12 8.26 11.49 24.03
N PHE A 13 9.02 10.44 24.33
CA PHE A 13 9.67 9.61 23.32
C PHE A 13 8.63 8.95 22.40
N LEU A 14 7.64 8.25 22.96
CA LEU A 14 6.62 7.54 22.21
C LEU A 14 5.79 8.49 21.34
N LEU A 15 5.41 9.65 21.86
CA LEU A 15 4.60 10.63 21.14
C LEU A 15 5.27 11.06 19.83
N GLU A 16 6.58 11.29 19.85
CA GLU A 16 7.33 11.71 18.66
C GLU A 16 7.40 10.60 17.60
N ILE A 17 7.62 9.36 18.03
CA ILE A 17 7.74 8.21 17.11
C ILE A 17 6.37 7.80 16.56
N ILE A 18 5.36 7.69 17.41
CA ILE A 18 4.01 7.26 17.03
C ILE A 18 3.38 8.25 16.05
N LYS A 19 3.64 9.55 16.17
CA LYS A 19 3.17 10.55 15.19
C LYS A 19 3.63 10.23 13.77
N LYS A 20 4.89 9.80 13.60
CA LYS A 20 5.45 9.43 12.28
C LYS A 20 4.82 8.14 11.75
N VAL A 21 4.72 7.12 12.62
CA VAL A 21 4.11 5.83 12.26
C VAL A 21 2.64 6.02 11.85
N ASN A 22 1.87 6.77 12.64
CA ASN A 22 0.46 7.04 12.35
C ASN A 22 0.29 7.82 11.05
N LYS A 23 1.16 8.79 10.76
CA LYS A 23 1.10 9.54 9.50
C LYS A 23 1.17 8.59 8.30
N VAL A 24 2.16 7.70 8.28
CA VAL A 24 2.32 6.73 7.18
C VAL A 24 1.17 5.72 7.17
N ASN A 25 0.75 5.21 8.33
CA ASN A 25 -0.39 4.31 8.41
C ASN A 25 -1.67 4.94 7.83
N THR A 26 -1.94 6.22 8.09
CA THR A 26 -3.07 6.94 7.50
C THR A 26 -2.97 7.06 5.97
N LEU A 27 -1.75 7.15 5.41
CA LEU A 27 -1.56 7.12 3.95
C LEU A 27 -1.92 5.74 3.38
N PHE A 28 -1.48 4.65 4.01
CA PHE A 28 -1.85 3.29 3.59
C PHE A 28 -3.36 3.02 3.71
N GLN A 29 -4.07 3.73 4.58
CA GLN A 29 -5.52 3.64 4.77
C GLN A 29 -6.32 4.59 3.86
N SER A 30 -5.67 5.46 3.10
CA SER A 30 -6.32 6.43 2.23
C SER A 30 -6.57 5.87 0.83
N ASP A 31 -7.69 6.27 0.21
CA ASP A 31 -8.10 5.86 -1.15
C ASP A 31 -7.46 6.69 -2.26
N GLN A 32 -6.84 7.82 -1.93
CA GLN A 32 -6.36 8.83 -2.88
C GLN A 32 -4.84 8.98 -2.78
N VAL A 33 -4.13 7.86 -2.71
CA VAL A 33 -2.67 7.87 -2.60
C VAL A 33 -2.07 7.27 -3.86
N ASP A 34 -1.14 8.01 -4.46
CA ASP A 34 -0.36 7.52 -5.59
C ASP A 34 0.46 6.31 -5.14
N PRO A 35 0.16 5.10 -5.66
CA PRO A 35 0.82 3.89 -5.19
C PRO A 35 2.34 3.91 -5.39
N SER A 36 2.82 4.68 -6.37
CA SER A 36 4.24 4.89 -6.60
C SER A 36 4.94 5.59 -5.43
N ARG A 37 4.26 6.51 -4.75
CA ARG A 37 4.87 7.30 -3.66
C ARG A 37 4.76 6.63 -2.30
N LEU A 38 3.79 5.73 -2.13
CA LEU A 38 3.51 5.08 -0.85
C LEU A 38 4.70 4.23 -0.34
N LEU A 39 5.47 3.63 -1.26
CA LEU A 39 6.70 2.90 -0.92
C LEU A 39 7.83 3.83 -0.45
N ASP A 40 7.91 5.03 -1.02
CA ASP A 40 8.88 6.04 -0.58
C ASP A 40 8.52 6.55 0.83
N ASP A 41 7.24 6.79 1.13
CA ASP A 41 6.78 7.16 2.48
C ASP A 41 7.13 6.08 3.53
N LEU A 42 7.00 4.80 3.16
CA LEU A 42 7.37 3.68 4.05
C LEU A 42 8.89 3.60 4.24
N TYR A 43 9.67 3.81 3.18
CA TYR A 43 11.13 3.91 3.27
C TYR A 43 11.56 5.08 4.16
N ASP A 44 10.97 6.25 3.99
CA ASP A 44 11.26 7.43 4.79
C ASP A 44 10.95 7.20 6.27
N LEU A 45 9.86 6.48 6.59
CA LEU A 45 9.57 6.05 7.95
C LEU A 45 10.69 5.17 8.50
N PHE A 46 11.07 4.11 7.77
CA PHE A 46 12.15 3.21 8.16
C PHE A 46 13.46 3.97 8.38
N TYR A 47 13.87 4.78 7.40
CA TYR A 47 15.07 5.60 7.44
C TYR A 47 15.05 6.56 8.65
N SER A 48 13.91 7.18 8.94
CA SER A 48 13.75 8.09 10.10
C SER A 48 13.84 7.40 11.46
N VAL A 49 13.58 6.09 11.52
CA VAL A 49 13.74 5.27 12.74
C VAL A 49 15.20 4.86 12.88
N ILE A 50 15.78 4.24 11.85
CA ILE A 50 17.16 3.73 11.91
C ILE A 50 18.20 4.86 12.01
N SER A 51 17.96 6.03 11.41
CA SER A 51 18.87 7.20 11.51
C SER A 51 19.06 7.71 12.93
N ARG A 52 18.17 7.35 13.86
CA ARG A 52 18.30 7.68 15.29
C ARG A 52 19.26 6.76 16.04
N ILE A 53 19.51 5.55 15.51
CA ILE A 53 20.21 4.47 16.22
C ILE A 53 21.41 3.91 15.45
N VAL A 54 21.52 4.13 14.14
CA VAL A 54 22.61 3.64 13.30
C VAL A 54 23.66 4.71 13.07
N THR A 55 24.93 4.32 13.10
CA THR A 55 26.06 5.20 12.82
C THR A 55 25.94 5.86 11.43
N PRO A 56 26.00 7.21 11.32
CA PRO A 56 25.77 7.92 10.05
C PRO A 56 26.66 7.50 8.88
N SER A 57 27.91 7.10 9.16
CA SER A 57 28.87 6.65 8.13
C SER A 57 28.52 5.31 7.48
N HIS A 58 27.76 4.47 8.18
CA HIS A 58 27.23 3.22 7.63
C HIS A 58 25.89 3.45 6.94
N LEU A 59 25.06 4.32 7.52
CA LEU A 59 23.76 4.66 6.95
C LEU A 59 23.90 5.37 5.59
N SER A 60 24.90 6.24 5.41
CA SER A 60 25.13 6.94 4.13
C SER A 60 25.53 6.02 2.98
N LYS A 61 25.97 4.79 3.27
CA LYS A 61 26.32 3.78 2.27
C LYS A 61 25.12 2.93 1.84
N MET A 62 24.02 2.99 2.59
CA MET A 62 22.83 2.21 2.35
C MET A 62 22.07 2.78 1.15
N LYS A 63 21.81 1.94 0.15
CA LYS A 63 20.91 2.29 -0.95
C LYS A 63 19.48 1.91 -0.57
N GLN A 64 18.51 2.63 -1.12
CA GLN A 64 17.10 2.34 -0.94
C GLN A 64 16.71 0.93 -1.46
N THR A 65 17.44 0.41 -2.45
CA THR A 65 17.26 -0.95 -2.98
C THR A 65 17.63 -2.05 -1.99
N ASP A 66 18.52 -1.75 -1.03
CA ASP A 66 19.11 -2.75 -0.13
C ASP A 66 18.39 -2.81 1.21
N VAL A 67 17.32 -2.00 1.37
CA VAL A 67 16.61 -1.79 2.62
C VAL A 67 16.09 -3.09 3.23
N ALA A 68 15.54 -3.98 2.40
CA ALA A 68 15.00 -5.25 2.87
C ALA A 68 16.08 -6.17 3.49
N HIS A 69 17.35 -5.99 3.13
CA HIS A 69 18.46 -6.86 3.53
C HIS A 69 19.52 -6.16 4.40
N PHE A 70 19.35 -4.87 4.66
CA PHE A 70 20.30 -4.11 5.46
C PHE A 70 20.23 -4.52 6.93
N ASP A 71 21.26 -5.24 7.41
CA ASP A 71 21.38 -5.61 8.83
C ASP A 71 21.86 -4.44 9.69
N PHE A 72 20.94 -3.50 9.92
CA PHE A 72 21.23 -2.26 10.65
C PHE A 72 21.68 -2.51 12.11
N LYS A 73 21.37 -3.68 12.68
CA LYS A 73 21.68 -4.03 14.07
C LYS A 73 23.18 -4.11 14.34
N GLN A 74 23.97 -4.47 13.32
CA GLN A 74 25.43 -4.52 13.43
C GLN A 74 26.07 -3.14 13.57
N TYR A 75 25.34 -2.08 13.23
CA TYR A 75 25.85 -0.71 13.13
C TYR A 75 25.22 0.24 14.15
N ILE A 76 24.55 -0.31 15.18
CA ILE A 76 23.93 0.47 16.26
C ILE A 76 25.01 1.27 16.99
N MET A 77 24.77 2.56 17.12
CA MET A 77 25.67 3.47 17.81
C MET A 77 25.62 3.27 19.34
N PRO A 78 26.69 3.66 20.07
CA PRO A 78 26.66 3.67 21.53
C PRO A 78 25.49 4.51 22.07
N LEU A 79 24.90 4.09 23.19
CA LEU A 79 23.71 4.70 23.81
C LEU A 79 23.77 6.24 23.92
N PRO A 80 24.90 6.88 24.30
CA PRO A 80 24.98 8.34 24.39
C PRO A 80 24.80 9.09 23.07
N CYS A 81 25.01 8.41 21.93
CA CYS A 81 24.87 9.00 20.61
C CYS A 81 23.43 8.90 20.06
N VAL A 82 22.60 8.02 20.64
CA VAL A 82 21.24 7.72 20.17
C VAL A 82 20.34 8.94 20.30
N GLN A 83 19.51 9.17 19.26
CA GLN A 83 18.60 10.32 19.19
C GLN A 83 17.20 9.98 19.71
N PHE A 84 16.94 10.30 20.98
CA PHE A 84 15.65 10.06 21.64
C PHE A 84 14.59 11.13 21.39
N GLY A 85 14.96 12.28 20.83
CA GLY A 85 14.04 13.38 20.51
C GLY A 85 14.20 14.60 21.42
N TYR A 86 13.69 15.74 20.95
CA TYR A 86 13.91 17.04 21.61
C TYR A 86 13.27 17.10 22.99
N GLU A 87 11.98 16.77 23.09
CA GLU A 87 11.26 16.83 24.37
C GLU A 87 11.81 15.82 25.37
N PHE A 88 12.19 14.62 24.92
CA PHE A 88 12.86 13.63 25.77
C PHE A 88 14.15 14.21 26.37
N ASN A 89 15.02 14.78 25.53
CA ASN A 89 16.30 15.33 25.98
C ASN A 89 16.11 16.51 26.93
N LYS A 90 15.11 17.36 26.70
CA LYS A 90 14.78 18.53 27.53
C LYS A 90 14.37 18.13 28.95
N TYR A 91 13.61 17.05 29.11
CA TYR A 91 13.10 16.59 30.40
C TYR A 91 13.96 15.50 31.06
N SER A 92 15.05 15.06 30.40
CA SER A 92 15.91 13.97 30.89
C SER A 92 16.58 14.28 32.23
N SER A 93 16.85 15.56 32.51
CA SER A 93 17.43 16.05 33.77
C SER A 93 16.50 15.92 34.99
N THR A 94 15.22 15.61 34.79
CA THR A 94 14.23 15.45 35.87
C THR A 94 14.26 14.09 36.56
N VAL A 95 15.15 13.19 36.10
CA VAL A 95 15.30 11.81 36.56
C VAL A 95 16.77 11.53 36.91
N SER A 96 17.01 10.62 37.84
CA SER A 96 18.38 10.23 38.23
C SER A 96 19.15 9.59 37.07
N SER A 97 20.48 9.68 37.08
CA SER A 97 21.33 9.17 36.00
C SER A 97 21.23 7.66 35.78
N ASN A 98 21.06 6.87 36.84
CA ASN A 98 20.90 5.42 36.75
C ASN A 98 19.59 5.04 36.06
N ILE A 99 18.48 5.67 36.48
CA ILE A 99 17.15 5.43 35.91
C ILE A 99 17.10 5.96 34.46
N LEU A 100 17.72 7.10 34.18
CA LEU A 100 17.78 7.65 32.82
C LEU A 100 18.45 6.68 31.85
N LYS A 101 19.57 6.04 32.24
CA LYS A 101 20.23 5.02 31.41
C LYS A 101 19.32 3.84 31.11
N GLU A 102 18.56 3.38 32.11
CA GLU A 102 17.58 2.29 31.92
C GLU A 102 16.47 2.69 30.93
N ILE A 103 15.91 3.89 31.09
CA ILE A 103 14.90 4.43 30.18
C ILE A 103 15.46 4.53 28.76
N GLN A 104 16.66 5.09 28.59
CA GLN A 104 17.32 5.20 27.30
C GLN A 104 17.54 3.82 26.65
N GLN A 105 17.96 2.82 27.43
CA GLN A 105 18.13 1.46 26.92
C GLN A 105 16.81 0.86 26.45
N ASN A 106 15.73 1.06 27.20
CA ASN A 106 14.40 0.58 26.82
C ASN A 106 13.88 1.29 25.55
N CYS A 107 14.08 2.60 25.45
CA CYS A 107 13.76 3.37 24.25
C CYS A 107 14.58 2.91 23.02
N LEU A 108 15.87 2.61 23.20
CA LEU A 108 16.72 2.04 22.14
C LEU A 108 16.17 0.68 21.68
N ASN A 109 15.87 -0.21 22.63
CA ASN A 109 15.30 -1.53 22.32
C ASN A 109 13.98 -1.40 21.56
N TYR A 110 13.13 -0.42 21.93
CA TYR A 110 11.91 -0.11 21.19
C TYR A 110 12.20 0.33 19.75
N LEU A 111 13.15 1.25 19.53
CA LEU A 111 13.51 1.71 18.17
C LEU A 111 14.07 0.57 17.32
N VAL A 112 14.92 -0.29 17.90
CA VAL A 112 15.44 -1.49 17.23
C VAL A 112 14.28 -2.38 16.82
N ARG A 113 13.37 -2.70 17.76
CA ARG A 113 12.24 -3.58 17.45
C ARG A 113 11.31 -2.96 16.41
N LEU A 114 11.03 -1.66 16.50
CA LEU A 114 10.21 -0.95 15.51
C LEU A 114 10.86 -1.01 14.11
N GLY A 115 12.18 -0.80 14.03
CA GLY A 115 12.93 -0.94 12.79
C GLY A 115 12.81 -2.34 12.20
N GLU A 116 12.99 -3.39 13.01
CA GLU A 116 12.81 -4.79 12.57
C GLU A 116 11.40 -5.05 12.04
N GLU A 117 10.38 -4.61 12.77
CA GLU A 117 8.98 -4.79 12.40
C GLU A 117 8.63 -4.06 11.09
N ILE A 118 9.13 -2.84 10.89
CA ILE A 118 8.95 -2.12 9.62
C ILE A 118 9.66 -2.87 8.48
N GLN A 119 10.91 -3.29 8.69
CA GLN A 119 11.70 -4.00 7.69
C GLN A 119 11.06 -5.34 7.29
N GLN A 120 10.50 -6.09 8.26
CA GLN A 120 9.80 -7.36 8.02
C GLN A 120 8.52 -7.20 7.21
N ARG A 121 7.88 -6.02 7.26
CA ARG A 121 6.67 -5.70 6.47
C ARG A 121 7.00 -5.20 5.06
N LEU A 122 8.27 -4.94 4.76
CA LEU A 122 8.67 -4.64 3.39
C LEU A 122 8.55 -5.90 2.53
N PRO A 123 7.94 -5.81 1.36
CA PRO A 123 7.80 -6.96 0.47
C PRO A 123 9.17 -7.38 -0.08
N ALA A 124 9.37 -8.68 -0.32
CA ALA A 124 10.64 -9.21 -0.82
C ALA A 124 11.04 -8.60 -2.18
N ASN A 125 10.07 -8.20 -2.98
CA ASN A 125 10.23 -7.53 -4.28
C ASN A 125 10.21 -5.99 -4.17
N PHE A 126 10.53 -5.42 -3.00
CA PHE A 126 10.54 -3.97 -2.77
C PHE A 126 11.32 -3.19 -3.84
N SER A 127 12.50 -3.67 -4.22
CA SER A 127 13.34 -3.01 -5.24
C SER A 127 12.69 -2.97 -6.62
N LEU A 128 11.92 -4.00 -6.99
CA LEU A 128 11.15 -4.04 -8.22
C LEU A 128 9.93 -3.11 -8.13
N LEU A 129 9.19 -3.18 -7.02
CA LEU A 129 8.00 -2.34 -6.83
C LEU A 129 8.36 -0.85 -6.82
N GLN A 130 9.51 -0.49 -6.27
CA GLN A 130 10.01 0.88 -6.33
C GLN A 130 10.26 1.35 -7.77
N LYS A 131 10.70 0.46 -8.67
CA LYS A 131 10.88 0.81 -10.09
C LYS A 131 9.56 1.16 -10.77
N LEU A 132 8.40 0.77 -10.23
CA LEU A 132 7.09 1.17 -10.76
C LEU A 132 6.88 2.69 -10.70
N ASN A 133 7.67 3.41 -9.88
CA ASN A 133 7.68 4.88 -9.84
C ASN A 133 8.11 5.49 -11.19
N SER A 134 8.76 4.69 -12.04
CA SER A 134 9.04 5.03 -13.43
C SER A 134 7.77 5.41 -14.19
N PHE A 135 6.63 4.80 -13.86
CA PHE A 135 5.34 5.05 -14.50
C PHE A 135 4.62 6.28 -13.97
N SER A 136 5.13 6.99 -12.96
CA SER A 136 4.57 8.27 -12.55
C SER A 136 4.65 9.28 -13.71
N PRO A 137 3.68 10.21 -13.86
CA PRO A 137 3.61 11.09 -15.02
C PRO A 137 4.89 11.91 -15.22
N SER A 138 5.44 12.47 -14.12
CA SER A 138 6.67 13.27 -14.14
C SER A 138 7.90 12.51 -14.63
N VAL A 139 7.99 11.21 -14.32
CA VAL A 139 9.12 10.37 -14.75
C VAL A 139 8.88 9.83 -16.14
N ALA A 140 7.66 9.36 -16.43
CA ALA A 140 7.28 8.81 -17.71
C ALA A 140 7.36 9.82 -18.86
N THR A 141 7.21 11.12 -18.60
CA THR A 141 7.38 12.16 -19.62
C THR A 141 8.73 12.88 -19.56
N SER A 142 9.62 12.44 -18.69
CA SER A 142 10.97 13.02 -18.61
C SER A 142 11.82 12.60 -19.82
N SER A 143 12.76 13.48 -20.18
CA SER A 143 13.73 13.20 -21.25
C SER A 143 14.78 12.15 -20.83
N ASN A 144 15.03 12.00 -19.53
CA ASN A 144 15.92 10.99 -18.98
C ASN A 144 15.10 9.78 -18.50
N LYS A 145 14.72 8.94 -19.47
CA LYS A 145 13.89 7.75 -19.25
C LYS A 145 14.61 6.71 -18.38
N PRO A 146 14.01 6.24 -17.27
CA PRO A 146 14.53 5.07 -16.58
C PRO A 146 14.39 3.82 -17.47
N ASP A 147 15.34 2.91 -17.32
CA ASP A 147 15.27 1.59 -17.92
C ASP A 147 14.23 0.73 -17.18
N ILE A 148 13.28 0.17 -17.94
CA ILE A 148 12.21 -0.68 -17.44
C ILE A 148 12.40 -2.15 -17.84
N THR A 149 13.55 -2.51 -18.41
CA THR A 149 13.83 -3.88 -18.89
C THR A 149 13.64 -4.91 -17.78
N ASP A 150 14.10 -4.62 -16.56
CA ASP A 150 13.91 -5.49 -15.40
C ASP A 150 12.43 -5.72 -15.05
N ILE A 151 11.58 -4.70 -15.20
CA ILE A 151 10.14 -4.82 -14.98
C ILE A 151 9.54 -5.73 -16.06
N ILE A 152 9.90 -5.49 -17.33
CA ILE A 152 9.39 -6.29 -18.46
C ILE A 152 9.76 -7.76 -18.30
N MET A 153 11.01 -8.06 -17.95
CA MET A 153 11.46 -9.44 -17.72
C MET A 153 10.71 -10.10 -16.56
N HIS A 154 10.48 -9.38 -15.47
CA HIS A 154 9.75 -9.93 -14.32
C HIS A 154 8.27 -10.20 -14.63
N PHE A 155 7.66 -9.37 -15.48
CA PHE A 155 6.26 -9.46 -15.87
C PHE A 155 6.07 -9.95 -17.32
N GLU A 156 6.98 -10.81 -17.81
CA GLU A 156 6.98 -11.29 -19.21
C GLU A 156 5.65 -11.93 -19.61
N LYS A 157 4.95 -12.59 -18.68
CA LYS A 157 3.66 -13.26 -18.94
C LYS A 157 2.52 -12.28 -19.24
N ILE A 158 2.66 -11.02 -18.81
CA ILE A 158 1.69 -9.96 -19.05
C ILE A 158 2.07 -9.18 -20.34
N CYS A 159 3.33 -9.30 -20.76
CA CYS A 159 3.88 -8.56 -21.89
C CYS A 159 3.86 -9.42 -23.16
N SER A 160 2.99 -9.08 -24.11
CA SER A 160 2.89 -9.80 -25.39
C SER A 160 4.15 -9.64 -26.26
N ASP A 161 4.77 -8.45 -26.24
CA ASP A 161 5.94 -8.11 -27.05
C ASP A 161 6.88 -7.13 -26.30
N PRO A 162 7.94 -7.65 -25.64
CA PRO A 162 8.91 -6.83 -24.91
C PRO A 162 9.59 -5.74 -25.74
N ALA A 163 9.87 -6.00 -27.03
CA ALA A 163 10.57 -5.07 -27.89
C ALA A 163 9.68 -3.88 -28.25
N GLU A 164 8.41 -4.15 -28.59
CA GLU A 164 7.43 -3.09 -28.81
C GLU A 164 7.12 -2.30 -27.53
N VAL A 165 7.08 -2.95 -26.36
CA VAL A 165 6.91 -2.23 -25.08
C VAL A 165 8.02 -1.21 -24.86
N LEU A 166 9.29 -1.58 -25.04
CA LEU A 166 10.42 -0.66 -24.91
C LEU A 166 10.37 0.47 -25.96
N SER A 167 10.00 0.13 -27.19
CA SER A 167 9.81 1.11 -28.27
C SER A 167 8.74 2.14 -27.89
N LYS A 168 7.55 1.70 -27.45
CA LYS A 168 6.46 2.58 -27.03
C LYS A 168 6.81 3.37 -25.77
N TRP A 169 7.50 2.76 -24.81
CA TRP A 169 7.97 3.43 -23.60
C TRP A 169 8.75 4.69 -23.93
N ASN A 170 9.71 4.62 -24.86
CA ASN A 170 10.51 5.78 -25.27
C ASN A 170 9.69 6.90 -25.93
N LEU A 171 8.54 6.57 -26.54
CA LEU A 171 7.66 7.54 -27.19
C LEU A 171 6.72 8.28 -26.24
N VAL A 172 6.51 7.78 -25.02
CA VAL A 172 5.60 8.40 -24.01
C VAL A 172 6.02 9.83 -23.67
N GLN A 173 7.30 10.18 -23.78
CA GLN A 173 7.79 11.56 -23.56
C GLN A 173 7.17 12.60 -24.50
N ASN A 174 6.68 12.16 -25.68
CA ASN A 174 6.09 13.04 -26.67
C ASN A 174 4.62 13.36 -26.39
N ILE A 175 4.05 12.79 -25.33
CA ILE A 175 2.67 13.08 -24.90
C ILE A 175 2.66 14.45 -24.24
N SER A 176 1.88 15.37 -24.80
CA SER A 176 1.71 16.73 -24.30
C SER A 176 0.23 17.01 -24.00
N GLY A 177 -0.05 18.04 -23.19
CA GLY A 177 -1.42 18.49 -22.93
C GLY A 177 -2.17 17.74 -21.84
N PHE A 178 -1.48 17.19 -20.84
CA PHE A 178 -2.09 16.52 -19.69
C PHE A 178 -1.79 17.25 -18.37
N SER A 179 -2.67 17.05 -17.37
CA SER A 179 -2.45 17.50 -15.99
C SER A 179 -1.74 16.41 -15.17
N THR A 180 -0.76 16.78 -14.36
CA THR A 180 0.10 15.87 -13.57
C THR A 180 -0.50 15.45 -12.22
N ASP A 181 -1.82 15.32 -12.13
CA ASP A 181 -2.48 15.16 -10.82
C ASP A 181 -2.41 13.73 -10.27
N SER A 182 -2.44 12.69 -11.13
CA SER A 182 -2.31 11.30 -10.69
C SER A 182 -1.75 10.37 -11.77
N THR A 183 -1.10 9.28 -11.35
CA THR A 183 -0.61 8.22 -12.25
C THR A 183 -1.76 7.54 -13.01
N GLU A 184 -2.89 7.28 -12.35
CA GLU A 184 -4.04 6.59 -12.93
C GLU A 184 -4.73 7.41 -14.03
N THR A 185 -4.96 8.71 -13.79
CA THR A 185 -5.58 9.60 -14.78
C THR A 185 -4.68 9.80 -15.99
N PHE A 186 -3.37 9.85 -15.78
CA PHE A 186 -2.39 9.91 -16.86
C PHE A 186 -2.47 8.69 -17.77
N TRP A 187 -2.34 7.47 -17.24
CA TRP A 187 -2.38 6.26 -18.07
C TRP A 187 -3.77 6.01 -18.67
N SER A 188 -4.84 6.45 -18.00
CA SER A 188 -6.18 6.49 -18.57
C SER A 188 -6.25 7.37 -19.81
N HIS A 189 -5.63 8.56 -19.78
CA HIS A 189 -5.53 9.43 -20.95
C HIS A 189 -4.70 8.78 -22.07
N VAL A 190 -3.54 8.20 -21.75
CA VAL A 190 -2.68 7.49 -22.73
C VAL A 190 -3.46 6.38 -23.45
N ASN A 191 -4.35 5.67 -22.75
CA ASN A 191 -5.23 4.63 -23.30
C ASN A 191 -6.26 5.15 -24.33
N THR A 192 -6.56 6.44 -24.33
CA THR A 192 -7.48 7.06 -25.31
C THR A 192 -6.79 7.49 -26.61
N ILE A 193 -5.45 7.56 -26.62
CA ILE A 193 -4.69 8.08 -27.76
C ILE A 193 -4.68 7.05 -28.89
N LYS A 194 -5.23 7.45 -30.04
CA LYS A 194 -5.31 6.65 -31.26
C LYS A 194 -4.37 7.16 -32.36
N ASN A 195 -3.91 6.27 -33.22
CA ASN A 195 -3.18 6.62 -34.45
C ASN A 195 -4.15 7.05 -35.56
N SER A 196 -3.62 7.42 -36.74
CA SER A 196 -4.44 7.82 -37.89
C SER A 196 -5.33 6.70 -38.44
N ALA A 197 -5.04 5.44 -38.13
CA ALA A 197 -5.86 4.28 -38.48
C ALA A 197 -6.96 3.98 -37.45
N GLY A 198 -6.97 4.68 -36.31
CA GLY A 198 -7.94 4.46 -35.22
C GLY A 198 -7.49 3.45 -34.16
N ASP A 199 -6.31 2.85 -34.29
CA ASP A 199 -5.77 1.89 -33.33
C ASP A 199 -5.13 2.59 -32.13
N LYS A 200 -5.11 1.93 -30.97
CA LYS A 200 -4.46 2.45 -29.76
C LYS A 200 -2.96 2.58 -29.96
N ARG A 201 -2.45 3.82 -29.93
CA ARG A 201 -1.04 4.14 -30.26
C ARG A 201 -0.03 3.49 -29.28
N TYR A 202 -0.44 3.33 -28.02
CA TYR A 202 0.43 2.88 -26.92
C TYR A 202 -0.01 1.51 -26.36
N GLN A 203 -0.72 0.69 -27.14
CA GLN A 203 -1.32 -0.55 -26.65
C GLN A 203 -0.34 -1.45 -25.88
N HIS A 204 0.84 -1.74 -26.46
CA HIS A 204 1.81 -2.65 -25.83
C HIS A 204 2.27 -2.19 -24.43
N ILE A 205 2.62 -0.91 -24.26
CA ILE A 205 3.02 -0.41 -22.93
C ILE A 205 1.82 -0.38 -21.96
N LEU A 206 0.59 -0.17 -22.46
CA LEU A 206 -0.61 -0.21 -21.64
C LEU A 206 -0.95 -1.62 -21.14
N GLU A 207 -0.67 -2.66 -21.94
CA GLU A 207 -0.79 -4.06 -21.52
C GLU A 207 0.08 -4.37 -20.30
N LEU A 208 1.25 -3.72 -20.18
CA LEU A 208 2.12 -3.84 -19.01
C LEU A 208 1.65 -2.93 -17.85
N VAL A 209 1.43 -1.64 -18.11
CA VAL A 209 1.27 -0.66 -17.04
C VAL A 209 -0.09 -0.76 -16.33
N LEU A 210 -1.18 -0.97 -17.07
CA LEU A 210 -2.51 -0.99 -16.44
C LEU A 210 -2.65 -2.11 -15.40
N PRO A 211 -2.24 -3.38 -15.66
CA PRO A 211 -2.25 -4.42 -14.64
C PRO A 211 -1.37 -4.12 -13.43
N LEU A 212 -0.21 -3.48 -13.65
CA LEU A 212 0.70 -3.10 -12.56
C LEU A 212 0.11 -2.01 -11.66
N LEU A 213 -0.66 -1.07 -12.22
CA LEU A 213 -1.38 -0.05 -11.44
C LEU A 213 -2.57 -0.63 -10.67
N CYS A 214 -3.08 -1.80 -11.06
CA CYS A 214 -4.13 -2.50 -10.32
C CYS A 214 -3.60 -3.31 -9.12
N ILE A 215 -2.28 -3.35 -8.89
CA ILE A 215 -1.72 -4.02 -7.71
C ILE A 215 -2.17 -3.26 -6.45
N PRO A 216 -2.75 -3.94 -5.45
CA PRO A 216 -3.17 -3.28 -4.21
C PRO A 216 -1.94 -2.99 -3.33
N PHE A 217 -1.43 -1.76 -3.39
CA PHE A 217 -0.31 -1.31 -2.54
C PHE A 217 -0.73 -0.90 -1.13
N SER A 218 -2.02 -0.61 -0.93
CA SER A 218 -2.57 -0.06 0.30
C SER A 218 -3.59 -1.03 0.92
N ASN A 219 -3.79 -0.93 2.23
CA ASN A 219 -4.78 -1.74 2.95
C ASN A 219 -6.17 -1.07 3.01
N ALA A 220 -6.33 0.12 2.41
CA ALA A 220 -7.58 0.89 2.43
C ALA A 220 -8.82 0.09 2.00
N ALA A 221 -8.71 -0.66 0.89
CA ALA A 221 -9.82 -1.47 0.38
C ALA A 221 -10.23 -2.59 1.37
N VAL A 222 -9.25 -3.20 2.02
CA VAL A 222 -9.45 -4.27 3.01
C VAL A 222 -10.02 -3.71 4.31
N GLU A 223 -9.49 -2.58 4.80
CA GLU A 223 -10.01 -1.93 6.01
C GLU A 223 -11.46 -1.44 5.81
N ARG A 224 -11.80 -0.93 4.63
CA ARG A 224 -13.19 -0.63 4.26
C ARG A 224 -14.06 -1.89 4.33
N SER A 225 -13.56 -3.02 3.83
CA SER A 225 -14.27 -4.29 3.88
C SER A 225 -14.56 -4.71 5.31
N PHE A 226 -13.56 -4.58 6.20
CA PHE A 226 -13.73 -4.86 7.62
C PHE A 226 -14.66 -3.86 8.32
N SER A 227 -14.66 -2.59 7.94
CA SER A 227 -15.61 -1.60 8.45
C SER A 227 -17.05 -1.98 8.10
N VAL A 228 -17.31 -2.36 6.85
CA VAL A 228 -18.62 -2.86 6.41
C VAL A 228 -18.97 -4.16 7.15
N MET A 229 -18.00 -5.07 7.33
CA MET A 229 -18.19 -6.30 8.08
C MET A 229 -18.59 -6.05 9.53
N ASN A 230 -18.01 -5.05 10.20
CA ASN A 230 -18.37 -4.67 11.57
C ASN A 230 -19.80 -4.13 11.68
N ILE A 231 -20.35 -3.53 10.61
CA ILE A 231 -21.76 -3.11 10.55
C ILE A 231 -22.68 -4.34 10.43
N ILE A 232 -22.29 -5.32 9.62
CA ILE A 232 -23.02 -6.57 9.42
C ILE A 232 -22.99 -7.40 10.72
N LYS A 233 -21.79 -7.67 11.24
CA LYS A 233 -21.52 -8.43 12.46
C LYS A 233 -21.32 -7.50 13.67
N SER A 234 -22.38 -6.83 14.06
CA SER A 234 -22.37 -6.00 15.26
C SER A 234 -22.28 -6.84 16.54
N LYS A 235 -21.99 -6.21 17.69
CA LYS A 235 -21.87 -6.89 18.99
C LYS A 235 -23.10 -7.75 19.34
N ILE A 236 -24.30 -7.31 18.93
CA ILE A 236 -25.56 -8.03 19.14
C ILE A 236 -25.89 -9.05 18.03
N ARG A 237 -25.20 -9.01 16.89
CA ARG A 237 -25.36 -9.90 15.72
C ARG A 237 -24.03 -10.55 15.32
N ASN A 238 -23.32 -11.14 16.29
CA ASN A 238 -21.98 -11.69 16.06
C ASN A 238 -21.97 -13.16 15.57
N ARG A 239 -23.09 -13.89 15.68
CA ARG A 239 -23.24 -15.31 15.31
C ARG A 239 -23.78 -15.56 13.90
N MET A 240 -23.53 -14.66 12.96
CA MET A 240 -23.88 -14.87 11.56
C MET A 240 -22.93 -15.89 10.90
N SER A 241 -23.49 -16.82 10.11
CA SER A 241 -22.71 -17.80 9.34
C SER A 241 -21.79 -17.09 8.33
N ILE A 242 -20.73 -17.77 7.92
CA ILE A 242 -19.76 -17.21 6.95
C ILE A 242 -20.44 -16.93 5.62
N LEU A 243 -21.21 -17.89 5.10
CA LEU A 243 -21.93 -17.75 3.82
C LEU A 243 -22.89 -16.57 3.81
N THR A 244 -23.69 -16.40 4.87
CA THR A 244 -24.61 -15.26 4.98
C THR A 244 -23.85 -13.94 5.11
N THR A 245 -22.74 -13.92 5.86
CA THR A 245 -21.91 -12.72 5.99
C THR A 245 -21.29 -12.33 4.66
N ASP A 246 -20.74 -13.30 3.90
CA ASP A 246 -20.15 -13.09 2.59
C ASP A 246 -21.19 -12.58 1.57
N ALA A 247 -22.36 -13.21 1.51
CA ALA A 247 -23.45 -12.77 0.64
C ALA A 247 -23.86 -11.31 0.92
N ILE A 248 -24.03 -10.93 2.19
CA ILE A 248 -24.38 -9.56 2.56
C ILE A 248 -23.24 -8.58 2.24
N LEU A 249 -21.98 -8.97 2.46
CA LEU A 249 -20.81 -8.17 2.08
C LEU A 249 -20.81 -7.89 0.58
N ARG A 250 -20.95 -8.92 -0.26
CA ARG A 250 -21.01 -8.78 -1.73
C ARG A 250 -22.15 -7.89 -2.17
N VAL A 251 -23.36 -8.09 -1.62
CA VAL A 251 -24.51 -7.22 -1.93
C VAL A 251 -24.21 -5.77 -1.58
N ARG A 252 -23.59 -5.49 -0.43
CA ARG A 252 -23.23 -4.11 -0.04
C ARG A 252 -22.14 -3.49 -0.91
N TYR A 253 -21.22 -4.30 -1.44
CA TYR A 253 -20.17 -3.84 -2.34
C TYR A 253 -20.70 -3.57 -3.76
N VAL A 254 -21.56 -4.44 -4.27
CA VAL A 254 -22.11 -4.37 -5.64
C VAL A 254 -23.29 -3.41 -5.72
N CYS A 255 -24.21 -3.45 -4.75
CA CYS A 255 -25.37 -2.57 -4.70
C CYS A 255 -25.03 -1.31 -3.90
N GLN A 256 -24.22 -0.42 -4.49
CA GLN A 256 -23.95 0.91 -3.94
C GLN A 256 -25.17 1.85 -4.06
N ASN A 257 -26.13 1.48 -4.91
CA ASN A 257 -27.39 2.20 -5.06
C ASN A 257 -28.34 1.92 -3.89
N GLU A 258 -29.21 2.88 -3.59
CA GLU A 258 -30.28 2.69 -2.61
C GLU A 258 -31.14 1.47 -3.00
N CYS A 259 -31.48 0.61 -2.04
CA CYS A 259 -32.12 -0.68 -2.29
C CYS A 259 -33.40 -0.60 -3.13
N HIS A 260 -34.11 0.53 -3.11
CA HIS A 260 -35.32 0.76 -3.88
C HIS A 260 -35.07 1.06 -5.38
N LYS A 261 -33.82 1.32 -5.78
CA LYS A 261 -33.40 1.52 -7.18
C LYS A 261 -32.81 0.26 -7.80
N PHE A 262 -32.59 -0.78 -7.01
CA PHE A 262 -32.06 -2.03 -7.51
C PHE A 262 -33.12 -2.77 -8.32
N SER A 263 -32.83 -3.00 -9.61
CA SER A 263 -33.65 -3.83 -10.48
C SER A 263 -32.87 -5.10 -10.83
N PRO A 264 -33.34 -6.29 -10.41
CA PRO A 264 -32.64 -7.54 -10.69
C PRO A 264 -32.62 -7.83 -12.19
N THR A 265 -31.49 -8.34 -12.69
CA THR A 265 -31.41 -8.77 -14.09
C THR A 265 -32.21 -10.04 -14.31
N LYS A 266 -32.58 -10.32 -15.57
CA LYS A 266 -33.28 -11.54 -15.94
C LYS A 266 -32.52 -12.80 -15.48
N LYS A 267 -31.19 -12.82 -15.63
CA LYS A 267 -30.33 -13.91 -15.14
C LYS A 267 -30.42 -14.10 -13.61
N MET A 268 -30.51 -13.02 -12.83
CA MET A 268 -30.65 -13.12 -11.37
C MET A 268 -32.00 -13.71 -10.96
N LEU A 269 -33.08 -13.33 -11.66
CA LEU A 269 -34.41 -13.89 -11.44
C LEU A 269 -34.48 -15.36 -11.82
N ASP A 270 -33.87 -15.73 -12.96
CA ASP A 270 -33.82 -17.11 -13.43
C ASP A 270 -33.06 -18.01 -12.43
N LYS A 271 -31.89 -17.58 -11.93
CA LYS A 271 -31.12 -18.31 -10.91
C LYS A 271 -31.84 -18.45 -9.55
N PHE A 272 -32.54 -17.40 -9.12
CA PHE A 272 -33.34 -17.46 -7.89
C PHE A 272 -34.44 -18.53 -7.98
N CYS A 273 -35.09 -18.61 -9.16
CA CYS A 273 -36.14 -19.58 -9.43
C CYS A 273 -35.61 -21.00 -9.72
N SER A 274 -34.42 -21.17 -10.31
CA SER A 274 -33.93 -22.50 -10.68
C SER A 274 -33.12 -23.21 -9.59
N GLU A 275 -32.33 -22.49 -8.79
CA GLU A 275 -31.30 -23.11 -7.93
C GLU A 275 -31.58 -23.01 -6.41
N VAL A 276 -32.31 -21.99 -5.94
CA VAL A 276 -32.39 -21.69 -4.50
C VAL A 276 -33.75 -22.02 -3.88
N VAL A 277 -34.85 -21.82 -4.61
CA VAL A 277 -36.21 -22.02 -4.07
C VAL A 277 -36.74 -23.44 -4.34
N TYR A 278 -36.28 -24.09 -5.41
CA TYR A 278 -36.86 -25.36 -5.89
C TYR A 278 -35.87 -26.53 -6.03
N ASN A 279 -34.57 -26.35 -5.80
CA ASN A 279 -33.61 -27.46 -5.73
C ASN A 279 -33.34 -27.84 -4.26
N THR A 280 -33.87 -28.99 -3.84
CA THR A 280 -33.74 -29.58 -2.50
C THR A 280 -32.49 -30.44 -2.31
N GLU A 281 -31.41 -30.20 -3.05
CA GLU A 281 -30.17 -30.96 -2.86
C GLU A 281 -28.94 -30.03 -2.78
N GLU A 282 -28.16 -30.24 -1.73
CA GLU A 282 -26.99 -29.47 -1.30
C GLU A 282 -26.10 -29.04 -2.47
N THR A 283 -26.25 -27.79 -2.93
CA THR A 283 -25.30 -27.21 -3.90
C THR A 283 -24.41 -26.20 -3.19
N ASN A 284 -23.24 -26.69 -2.77
CA ASN A 284 -22.15 -25.85 -2.28
C ASN A 284 -21.50 -25.07 -3.44
N CYS A 285 -21.21 -23.79 -3.18
CA CYS A 285 -20.16 -22.94 -3.77
C CYS A 285 -20.28 -22.33 -5.19
N GLU A 286 -21.09 -22.80 -6.14
CA GLU A 286 -21.00 -22.26 -7.53
C GLU A 286 -21.80 -20.97 -7.82
N ILE A 287 -22.67 -20.51 -6.91
CA ILE A 287 -23.55 -19.34 -7.16
C ILE A 287 -22.76 -18.00 -7.15
N LEU A 288 -21.59 -17.97 -6.53
CA LEU A 288 -20.88 -16.73 -6.18
C LEU A 288 -20.01 -16.15 -7.30
N ASP A 289 -19.66 -16.93 -8.33
CA ASP A 289 -18.77 -16.46 -9.40
C ASP A 289 -19.49 -15.65 -10.49
N SER A 290 -20.80 -15.85 -10.67
CA SER A 290 -21.57 -15.14 -11.72
C SER A 290 -21.81 -13.65 -11.46
N PHE A 291 -21.59 -13.16 -10.23
CA PHE A 291 -21.67 -11.72 -9.95
C PHE A 291 -20.44 -10.95 -10.44
N ASN A 292 -19.30 -11.63 -10.60
CA ASN A 292 -18.05 -11.00 -11.05
C ASN A 292 -17.99 -10.85 -12.58
N GLU A 293 -18.60 -11.78 -13.34
CA GLU A 293 -18.54 -11.75 -14.81
C GLU A 293 -19.38 -10.64 -15.46
N THR A 294 -20.45 -10.17 -14.81
CA THR A 294 -21.33 -9.11 -15.37
C THR A 294 -20.85 -7.67 -15.17
N LEU A 295 -19.69 -7.46 -14.54
CA LEU A 295 -19.10 -6.12 -14.34
C LEU A 295 -18.07 -5.73 -15.42
N LEU A 296 -17.85 -6.59 -16.42
CA LEU A 296 -16.90 -6.38 -17.53
C LEU A 296 -17.59 -6.08 -18.89
N GLU A 297 -18.90 -5.85 -18.91
CA GLU A 297 -19.63 -5.25 -20.05
C GLU A 297 -20.06 -3.81 -19.74
#